data_AF-A0A9E2KBB1-F1
#
_entry.id   AF-A0A9E2KBB1-F1
#
_cell.length_a   1.000
_cell.length_b   1.000
_cell.length_c   1.000
_cell.angle_alpha   90.00
_cell.angle_beta   90.00
_cell.angle_gamma   90.00
#
_symmetry.space_group_name_H-M   'P 1'
#
loop_
_entity.id
_entity.type
_entity.pdbx_description
1 polymer ?
#
loop_
_entity_poly.entity_id
_entity_poly.type
_entity_poly.pdbx_seq_one_letter_code
_entity_poly.pdbx_strand_id
1 'polypeptide(L)'
;MKNKSSLMNKAFKNYRWVTTGIMLLGILIFVTVAYLMTESVGKVVILTLVAICSNALLLVGLIFPLKYFVSNYNDVMESMKQGDLKLFKRINEFESNKMFSKLIRSIASVLEEFVELVKGSFVTVESITSTTRTVNQYSDEAISAVEEISRMMQQIAGGATRQAAQSQTGEALMETLSEEITLAYNNCHLIMEETNKMMKVNKEGHVSIATLQERAQSANNATHEISDMISLLMEKMKDIALFVETIESIASQTNLLALNAAIEAARAGEAGRGFGVVAEEIRKLADQSHNSTNEIKNLVASIEVETSTVNEAMIKMNSVSEEEKEAVASAKEVFNKIAVSIEAIIEKILLTNEAISKVNQDKEQVNRVIEEVA
;
A
#
# COMPACT_ATOMS: atom_id res chain seq x y z
N MET A 1 10.82 -79.55 40.05
CA MET A 1 10.98 -79.60 41.53
C MET A 1 10.15 -80.69 42.26
N LYS A 2 9.51 -81.65 41.58
CA LYS A 2 8.67 -82.70 42.22
C LYS A 2 9.42 -83.92 42.80
N ASN A 3 10.74 -84.04 42.62
CA ASN A 3 11.47 -85.28 42.95
C ASN A 3 12.26 -85.24 44.28
N LYS A 4 12.45 -84.05 44.88
CA LYS A 4 13.20 -83.91 46.15
C LYS A 4 12.38 -84.19 47.41
N SER A 5 11.06 -83.91 47.41
CA SER A 5 10.21 -84.28 48.55
C SER A 5 10.06 -85.80 48.68
N SER A 6 10.07 -86.53 47.56
CA SER A 6 10.09 -88.01 47.48
C SER A 6 11.33 -88.62 48.15
N LEU A 7 12.51 -88.02 47.93
CA LEU A 7 13.77 -88.45 48.56
C LEU A 7 13.80 -88.15 50.06
N MET A 8 13.31 -86.99 50.50
CA MET A 8 13.22 -86.67 51.93
C MET A 8 12.20 -87.55 52.66
N ASN A 9 11.06 -87.83 52.04
CA ASN A 9 10.06 -88.74 52.61
C ASN A 9 10.59 -90.18 52.64
N LYS A 10 11.36 -90.62 51.64
CA LYS A 10 12.06 -91.92 51.67
C LYS A 10 13.15 -91.97 52.75
N ALA A 11 13.91 -90.90 52.94
CA ALA A 11 14.93 -90.83 53.99
C ALA A 11 14.31 -90.85 55.39
N PHE A 12 13.21 -90.11 55.62
CA PHE A 12 12.49 -90.13 56.89
C PHE A 12 11.79 -91.47 57.15
N LYS A 13 11.23 -92.09 56.10
CA LYS A 13 10.63 -93.43 56.17
C LYS A 13 11.69 -94.47 56.49
N ASN A 14 12.84 -94.46 55.82
CA ASN A 14 13.98 -95.34 56.12
C ASN A 14 14.53 -95.10 57.53
N TYR A 15 14.63 -93.85 57.97
CA TYR A 15 15.07 -93.54 59.33
C TYR A 15 14.08 -94.07 60.37
N ARG A 16 12.76 -93.94 60.14
CA ARG A 16 11.72 -94.56 60.97
C ARG A 16 11.86 -96.08 61.01
N TRP A 17 12.09 -96.75 59.88
CA TRP A 17 12.28 -98.20 59.83
C TRP A 17 13.56 -98.66 60.52
N VAL A 18 14.64 -97.88 60.44
CA VAL A 18 15.90 -98.18 61.12
C VAL A 18 15.77 -97.97 62.62
N THR A 19 15.16 -96.88 63.08
CA THR A 19 15.00 -96.62 64.52
C THR A 19 14.00 -97.55 65.16
N THR A 20 12.85 -97.81 64.52
CA THR A 20 11.91 -98.86 64.98
C THR A 20 12.51 -100.25 64.90
N GLY A 21 13.33 -100.53 63.88
CA GLY A 21 14.07 -101.78 63.73
C GLY A 21 15.08 -102.00 64.87
N ILE A 22 15.91 -101.01 65.19
CA ILE A 22 16.88 -101.07 66.30
C ILE A 22 16.16 -101.19 67.66
N MET A 23 15.04 -100.47 67.84
CA MET A 23 14.24 -100.53 69.07
C MET A 23 13.59 -101.91 69.24
N LEU A 24 13.03 -102.48 68.17
CA LEU A 24 12.47 -103.83 68.17
C LEU A 24 13.55 -104.90 68.39
N LEU A 25 14.74 -104.75 67.79
CA LEU A 25 15.87 -105.66 68.01
C LEU A 25 16.35 -105.60 69.47
N GLY A 26 16.41 -104.40 70.05
CA GLY A 26 16.73 -104.19 71.47
C GLY A 26 15.71 -104.83 72.40
N ILE A 27 14.41 -104.69 72.10
CA ILE A 27 13.32 -105.34 72.85
C ILE A 27 13.39 -106.86 72.69
N LEU A 28 13.66 -107.37 71.49
CA LEU A 28 13.75 -108.82 71.22
C LEU A 28 14.91 -109.44 72.00
N ILE A 29 16.11 -108.83 71.94
CA ILE A 29 17.29 -109.24 72.72
C ILE A 29 16.95 -109.23 74.22
N PHE A 30 16.30 -108.16 74.69
CA PHE A 30 15.87 -108.02 76.08
C PHE A 30 14.92 -109.13 76.52
N VAL A 31 13.89 -109.44 75.73
CA VAL A 31 12.92 -110.50 76.03
C VAL A 31 13.59 -111.88 76.01
N THR A 32 14.48 -112.16 75.05
CA THR A 32 15.21 -113.44 75.01
C THR A 32 16.15 -113.63 76.19
N VAL A 33 16.88 -112.59 76.62
CA VAL A 33 17.79 -112.65 77.78
C VAL A 33 17.00 -112.79 79.08
N ALA A 34 15.83 -112.13 79.18
CA ALA A 34 14.94 -112.26 80.34
C ALA A 34 14.31 -113.66 80.46
N TYR A 35 13.97 -114.31 79.34
CA TYR A 35 13.39 -115.66 79.33
C TYR A 35 14.40 -116.75 79.74
N LEU A 36 15.66 -116.64 79.31
CA LEU A 36 16.74 -117.60 79.60
C LEU A 36 17.24 -117.59 81.06
N MET A 37 16.89 -116.57 81.85
CA MET A 37 17.40 -116.35 83.22
C MET A 37 16.31 -116.54 84.29
N THR A 38 15.56 -117.64 84.20
CA THR A 38 14.45 -117.99 85.11
C THR A 38 14.96 -118.64 86.41
N GLU A 39 15.69 -117.87 87.24
CA GLU A 39 15.96 -118.25 88.64
C GLU A 39 15.90 -117.08 89.65
N SER A 40 15.71 -115.81 89.24
CA SER A 40 15.68 -114.68 90.18
C SER A 40 14.96 -113.43 89.64
N VAL A 41 13.82 -113.07 90.23
CA VAL A 41 13.03 -111.86 89.90
C VAL A 41 13.83 -110.56 90.05
N GLY A 42 14.82 -110.52 90.94
CA GLY A 42 15.65 -109.34 91.19
C GLY A 42 16.51 -108.90 90.00
N LYS A 43 16.96 -109.84 89.16
CA LYS A 43 17.83 -109.53 88.00
C LYS A 43 17.05 -108.85 86.85
N VAL A 44 15.77 -109.19 86.68
CA VAL A 44 14.90 -108.62 85.62
C VAL A 44 14.64 -107.12 85.86
N VAL A 45 14.42 -106.74 87.12
CA VAL A 45 14.15 -105.33 87.51
C VAL A 45 15.37 -104.43 87.30
N ILE A 46 16.59 -104.95 87.53
CA ILE A 46 17.82 -104.17 87.32
C ILE A 46 18.05 -103.90 85.83
N LEU A 47 17.79 -104.89 84.96
CA LEU A 47 17.98 -104.76 83.51
C LEU A 47 16.98 -103.79 82.85
N THR A 48 15.72 -103.77 83.28
CA THR A 48 14.74 -102.77 82.78
C THR A 48 15.16 -101.35 83.14
N LEU A 49 15.64 -101.12 84.37
CA LEU A 49 16.14 -99.82 84.81
C LEU A 49 17.34 -99.35 83.98
N VAL A 50 18.27 -100.25 83.65
CA VAL A 50 19.43 -99.93 82.78
C VAL A 50 18.98 -99.55 81.37
N ALA A 51 18.01 -100.27 80.79
CA ALA A 51 17.49 -99.96 79.46
C ALA A 51 16.73 -98.62 79.40
N ILE A 52 16.01 -98.27 80.47
CA ILE A 52 15.35 -96.96 80.58
C ILE A 52 16.40 -95.86 80.70
N CYS A 53 17.41 -96.04 81.56
CA CYS A 53 18.50 -95.08 81.72
C CYS A 53 19.32 -94.89 80.44
N SER A 54 19.61 -95.96 79.68
CA SER A 54 20.35 -95.85 78.43
C SER A 54 19.55 -95.11 77.35
N ASN A 55 18.24 -95.36 77.25
CA ASN A 55 17.36 -94.63 76.33
C ASN A 55 17.21 -93.16 76.75
N ALA A 56 17.08 -92.88 78.05
CA ALA A 56 17.04 -91.52 78.57
C ALA A 56 18.35 -90.78 78.29
N LEU A 57 19.51 -91.42 78.45
CA LEU A 57 20.82 -90.85 78.15
C LEU A 57 20.99 -90.56 76.65
N LEU A 58 20.51 -91.46 75.78
CA LEU A 58 20.53 -91.29 74.32
C LEU A 58 19.60 -90.13 73.89
N LEU A 59 18.42 -90.01 74.51
CA LEU A 59 17.51 -88.89 74.32
C LEU A 59 18.13 -87.57 74.77
N VAL A 60 18.73 -87.51 75.96
CA VAL A 60 19.41 -86.30 76.46
C VAL A 60 20.59 -85.93 75.56
N GLY A 61 21.39 -86.92 75.14
CA GLY A 61 22.52 -86.75 74.23
C GLY A 61 22.13 -86.26 72.82
N LEU A 62 20.90 -86.51 72.38
CA LEU A 62 20.34 -85.96 71.14
C LEU A 62 19.70 -84.59 71.34
N ILE A 63 18.92 -84.40 72.41
CA ILE A 63 18.09 -83.20 72.60
C ILE A 63 18.93 -81.99 73.02
N PHE A 64 19.90 -82.14 73.93
CA PHE A 64 20.70 -81.00 74.40
C PHE A 64 21.48 -80.30 73.28
N PRO A 65 22.27 -80.99 72.44
CA PRO A 65 22.96 -80.34 71.33
C PRO A 65 21.97 -79.77 70.32
N LEU A 66 20.82 -80.43 70.09
CA LEU A 66 19.79 -79.90 69.19
C LEU A 66 19.16 -78.62 69.74
N LYS A 67 18.87 -78.55 71.04
CA LYS A 67 18.27 -77.37 71.70
C LYS A 67 19.25 -76.21 71.75
N TYR A 68 20.51 -76.46 72.11
CA TYR A 68 21.57 -75.45 72.08
C TYR A 68 21.77 -74.90 70.66
N PHE A 69 21.79 -75.79 69.67
CA PHE A 69 21.88 -75.44 68.25
C PHE A 69 20.68 -74.57 67.83
N VAL A 70 19.44 -75.04 68.03
CA VAL A 70 18.22 -74.30 67.67
C VAL A 70 18.14 -72.93 68.34
N SER A 71 18.50 -72.81 69.62
CA SER A 71 18.48 -71.53 70.32
C SER A 71 19.40 -70.51 69.67
N ASN A 72 20.63 -70.90 69.37
CA ASN A 72 21.62 -70.00 68.76
C ASN A 72 21.22 -69.58 67.33
N TYR A 73 20.47 -70.41 66.60
CA TYR A 73 19.90 -70.03 65.30
C TYR A 73 18.63 -69.19 65.42
N ASN A 74 17.85 -69.36 66.48
CA ASN A 74 16.68 -68.53 66.72
C ASN A 74 17.09 -67.06 66.90
N ASP A 75 18.20 -66.81 67.58
CA ASP A 75 18.76 -65.46 67.74
C ASP A 75 19.14 -64.84 66.40
N VAL A 76 19.77 -65.61 65.50
CA VAL A 76 20.08 -65.17 64.13
C VAL A 76 18.80 -64.85 63.35
N MET A 77 17.76 -65.66 63.47
CA MET A 77 16.47 -65.46 62.79
C MET A 77 15.69 -64.25 63.34
N GLU A 78 15.76 -64.01 64.65
CA GLU A 78 15.15 -62.84 65.30
C GLU A 78 15.84 -61.55 64.83
N SER A 79 17.17 -61.57 64.67
CA SER A 79 17.91 -60.44 64.08
C SER A 79 17.57 -60.23 62.60
N MET A 80 17.36 -61.31 61.83
CA MET A 80 16.87 -61.20 60.45
C MET A 80 15.49 -60.52 60.37
N LYS A 81 14.57 -60.85 61.28
CA LYS A 81 13.26 -60.21 61.40
C LYS A 81 13.37 -58.71 61.71
N GLN A 82 14.43 -58.29 62.40
CA GLN A 82 14.70 -56.89 62.72
C GLN A 82 15.53 -56.16 61.65
N GLY A 83 15.91 -56.84 60.57
CA GLY A 83 16.70 -56.26 59.49
C GLY A 83 18.19 -56.11 59.78
N ASP A 84 18.71 -56.70 60.86
CA ASP A 84 20.14 -56.69 61.19
C ASP A 84 20.87 -57.88 60.55
N LEU A 85 21.47 -57.64 59.39
CA LEU A 85 22.25 -58.63 58.64
C LEU A 85 23.70 -58.77 59.16
N LYS A 86 24.13 -58.03 60.20
CA LYS A 86 25.52 -58.09 60.68
C LYS A 86 25.89 -59.44 61.30
N LEU A 87 24.91 -60.12 61.91
CA LEU A 87 25.08 -61.46 62.49
C LEU A 87 25.34 -62.54 61.43
N PHE A 88 25.14 -62.24 60.14
CA PHE A 88 25.41 -63.14 59.02
C PHE A 88 26.89 -63.55 58.91
N LYS A 89 27.80 -62.62 59.21
CA LYS A 89 29.24 -62.86 59.18
C LYS A 89 29.72 -63.89 60.20
N ARG A 90 28.96 -64.09 61.29
CA ARG A 90 29.31 -65.04 62.37
C ARG A 90 28.95 -66.49 62.03
N ILE A 91 28.21 -66.71 60.94
CA ILE A 91 27.69 -68.04 60.56
C ILE A 91 28.79 -68.94 59.97
N ASN A 92 29.92 -68.35 59.55
CA ASN A 92 31.10 -69.11 59.14
C ASN A 92 31.78 -69.88 60.30
N GLU A 93 31.44 -69.59 61.56
CA GLU A 93 32.00 -70.31 62.73
C GLU A 93 31.30 -71.64 63.02
N PHE A 94 30.19 -71.96 62.33
CA PHE A 94 29.43 -73.20 62.54
C PHE A 94 29.84 -74.29 61.54
N GLU A 95 31.02 -74.89 61.74
CA GLU A 95 31.50 -76.03 60.93
C GLU A 95 30.77 -77.37 61.21
N SER A 96 29.93 -77.43 62.26
CA SER A 96 29.39 -78.71 62.76
C SER A 96 28.35 -79.39 61.82
N ASN A 97 27.67 -78.66 60.91
CA ASN A 97 26.75 -79.30 59.95
C ASN A 97 26.58 -78.56 58.60
N LYS A 98 27.26 -79.05 57.55
CA LYS A 98 27.29 -78.47 56.19
C LYS A 98 25.91 -78.21 55.56
N MET A 99 24.87 -79.00 55.89
CA MET A 99 23.54 -78.86 55.27
C MET A 99 22.80 -77.62 55.78
N PHE A 100 22.87 -77.34 57.08
CA PHE A 100 22.21 -76.17 57.68
C PHE A 100 22.92 -74.87 57.32
N SER A 101 24.26 -74.85 57.30
CA SER A 101 25.03 -73.68 56.86
C SER A 101 24.78 -73.31 55.38
N LYS A 102 24.31 -74.26 54.55
CA LYS A 102 23.89 -73.98 53.16
C LYS A 102 22.48 -73.37 53.10
N LEU A 103 21.56 -73.85 53.94
CA LEU A 103 20.21 -73.28 54.04
C LEU A 103 20.25 -71.81 54.45
N ILE A 104 21.07 -71.48 55.44
CA ILE A 104 21.17 -70.11 55.96
C ILE A 104 21.81 -69.15 54.96
N ARG A 105 22.86 -69.59 54.25
CA ARG A 105 23.40 -68.86 53.08
C ARG A 105 22.37 -68.58 52.01
N SER A 106 21.48 -69.54 51.75
CA SER A 106 20.39 -69.35 50.79
C SER A 106 19.36 -68.34 51.30
N ILE A 107 18.99 -68.40 52.58
CA ILE A 107 18.04 -67.46 53.20
C ILE A 107 18.59 -66.03 53.18
N ALA A 108 19.86 -65.82 53.49
CA ALA A 108 20.42 -64.48 53.45
C ALA A 108 20.67 -63.94 52.05
N SER A 109 21.05 -64.77 51.08
CA SER A 109 21.09 -64.34 49.67
C SER A 109 19.72 -63.77 49.26
N VAL A 110 18.62 -64.46 49.61
CA VAL A 110 17.26 -63.99 49.34
C VAL A 110 16.95 -62.69 50.10
N LEU A 111 17.41 -62.54 51.34
CA LEU A 111 17.21 -61.30 52.11
C LEU A 111 18.04 -60.13 51.57
N GLU A 112 19.28 -60.38 51.14
CA GLU A 112 20.13 -59.38 50.47
C GLU A 112 19.48 -58.92 49.15
N GLU A 113 19.03 -59.85 48.32
CA GLU A 113 18.27 -59.57 47.09
C GLU A 113 16.97 -58.80 47.39
N PHE A 114 16.27 -59.13 48.47
CA PHE A 114 15.06 -58.41 48.89
C PHE A 114 15.37 -56.98 49.35
N VAL A 115 16.44 -56.77 50.11
CA VAL A 115 16.90 -55.43 50.53
C VAL A 115 17.28 -54.59 49.32
N GLU A 116 17.97 -55.17 48.32
CA GLU A 116 18.28 -54.49 47.06
C GLU A 116 17.02 -54.14 46.27
N LEU A 117 16.04 -55.05 46.19
CA LEU A 117 14.75 -54.80 45.57
C LEU A 117 14.01 -53.65 46.25
N VAL A 118 13.96 -53.63 47.58
CA VAL A 118 13.33 -52.54 48.34
C VAL A 118 14.03 -51.21 48.07
N LYS A 119 15.37 -51.18 48.06
CA LYS A 119 16.15 -49.97 47.69
C LYS A 119 15.84 -49.52 46.26
N GLY A 120 15.84 -50.44 45.30
CA GLY A 120 15.48 -50.16 43.91
C GLY A 120 14.05 -49.62 43.77
N SER A 121 13.11 -50.13 44.57
CA SER A 121 11.74 -49.64 44.63
C SER A 121 11.67 -48.20 45.13
N PHE A 122 12.43 -47.82 46.17
CA PHE A 122 12.49 -46.44 46.64
C PHE A 122 13.05 -45.48 45.58
N VAL A 123 14.14 -45.87 44.91
CA VAL A 123 14.72 -45.08 43.80
C VAL A 123 13.70 -44.90 42.67
N THR A 124 12.96 -45.97 42.33
CA THR A 124 11.92 -45.92 41.29
C THR A 124 10.77 -44.99 41.68
N VAL A 125 10.30 -45.05 42.93
CA VAL A 125 9.25 -44.16 43.45
C VAL A 125 9.68 -42.69 43.42
N GLU A 126 10.93 -42.41 43.78
CA GLU A 126 11.49 -41.05 43.72
C GLU A 126 11.58 -40.56 42.26
N SER A 127 12.05 -41.40 41.35
CA SER A 127 12.09 -41.11 39.91
C SER A 127 10.69 -40.84 39.33
N ILE A 128 9.70 -41.65 39.69
CA ILE A 128 8.29 -41.45 39.31
C ILE A 128 7.79 -40.12 39.86
N THR A 129 8.04 -39.83 41.14
CA THR A 129 7.61 -38.57 41.78
C THR A 129 8.22 -37.36 41.07
N SER A 130 9.51 -37.41 40.75
CA SER A 130 10.20 -36.35 40.00
C SER A 130 9.62 -36.19 38.60
N THR A 131 9.42 -37.30 37.88
CA THR A 131 8.88 -37.28 36.51
C THR A 131 7.46 -36.72 36.49
N THR A 132 6.60 -37.12 37.44
CA THR A 132 5.24 -36.58 37.57
C THR A 132 5.24 -35.07 37.85
N ARG A 133 6.19 -34.55 38.65
CA ARG A 133 6.33 -33.10 38.84
C ARG A 133 6.67 -32.39 37.54
N THR A 134 7.62 -32.91 36.76
CA THR A 134 7.98 -32.36 35.45
C THR A 134 6.82 -32.43 34.46
N VAL A 135 6.06 -33.53 34.44
CA VAL A 135 4.85 -33.66 33.60
C VAL A 135 3.79 -32.62 33.98
N ASN A 136 3.57 -32.38 35.28
CA ASN A 136 2.63 -31.34 35.72
C ASN A 136 3.09 -29.94 35.29
N GLN A 137 4.37 -29.63 35.42
CA GLN A 137 4.92 -28.35 34.94
C GLN A 137 4.71 -28.16 33.43
N TYR A 138 5.02 -29.17 32.62
CA TYR A 138 4.75 -29.10 31.18
C TYR A 138 3.26 -29.04 30.85
N SER A 139 2.40 -29.64 31.68
CA SER A 139 0.95 -29.54 31.50
C SER A 139 0.45 -28.12 31.76
N ASP A 140 0.96 -27.45 32.81
CA ASP A 140 0.62 -26.05 33.11
C ASP A 140 1.13 -25.09 32.03
N GLU A 141 2.34 -25.32 31.52
CA GLU A 141 2.89 -24.58 30.38
C GLU A 141 2.05 -24.79 29.10
N ALA A 142 1.64 -26.03 28.83
CA ALA A 142 0.80 -26.36 27.68
C ALA A 142 -0.58 -25.68 27.78
N ILE A 143 -1.19 -25.66 28.98
CA ILE A 143 -2.47 -24.94 29.21
C ILE A 143 -2.30 -23.46 28.91
N SER A 144 -1.23 -22.84 29.41
CA SER A 144 -0.94 -21.42 29.18
C SER A 144 -0.74 -21.11 27.70
N ALA A 145 -0.01 -21.96 26.97
CA ALA A 145 0.19 -21.82 25.53
C ALA A 145 -1.13 -21.95 24.74
N VAL A 146 -2.02 -22.87 25.14
CA VAL A 146 -3.35 -23.03 24.51
C VAL A 146 -4.23 -21.80 24.75
N GLU A 147 -4.21 -21.22 25.96
CA GLU A 147 -4.92 -19.97 26.23
C GLU A 147 -4.41 -18.81 25.37
N GLU A 148 -3.09 -18.70 25.20
CA GLU A 148 -2.48 -17.67 24.35
C GLU A 148 -2.87 -17.86 22.87
N ILE A 149 -2.81 -19.10 22.36
CA ILE A 149 -3.27 -19.44 21.01
C ILE A 149 -4.75 -19.06 20.84
N SER A 150 -5.60 -19.37 21.81
CA SER A 150 -7.03 -19.01 21.76
C SER A 150 -7.24 -17.49 21.67
N ARG A 151 -6.50 -16.70 22.46
CA ARG A 151 -6.54 -15.23 22.38
C ARG A 151 -6.05 -14.71 21.03
N MET A 152 -4.97 -15.26 20.49
CA MET A 152 -4.47 -14.88 19.16
C MET A 152 -5.50 -15.22 18.07
N MET A 153 -6.14 -16.38 18.13
CA MET A 153 -7.20 -16.75 17.19
C MET A 153 -8.39 -15.79 17.23
N GLN A 154 -8.80 -15.33 18.42
CA GLN A 154 -9.84 -14.30 18.56
C GLN A 154 -9.41 -12.96 17.95
N GLN A 155 -8.14 -12.56 18.14
CA GLN A 155 -7.60 -11.34 17.52
C GLN A 155 -7.54 -11.45 15.99
N ILE A 156 -7.12 -12.60 15.45
CA ILE A 156 -7.11 -12.88 14.01
C ILE A 156 -8.53 -12.83 13.46
N ALA A 157 -9.49 -13.49 14.10
CA ALA A 157 -10.90 -13.46 13.67
C ALA A 157 -11.45 -12.02 13.66
N GLY A 158 -11.20 -11.25 14.71
CA GLY A 158 -11.60 -9.83 14.76
C GLY A 158 -10.87 -8.97 13.71
N GLY A 159 -9.62 -9.28 13.40
CA GLY A 159 -8.85 -8.65 12.33
C GLY A 159 -9.46 -8.93 10.95
N ALA A 160 -9.77 -10.20 10.67
CA ALA A 160 -10.40 -10.64 9.43
C ALA A 160 -11.78 -9.97 9.23
N THR A 161 -12.61 -9.87 10.27
CA THR A 161 -13.90 -9.15 10.18
C THR A 161 -13.72 -7.66 9.86
N ARG A 162 -12.72 -6.99 10.47
CA ARG A 162 -12.42 -5.59 10.15
C ARG A 162 -11.91 -5.43 8.72
N GLN A 163 -11.06 -6.35 8.26
CA GLN A 163 -10.51 -6.36 6.90
C GLN A 163 -11.61 -6.56 5.85
N ALA A 164 -12.58 -7.45 6.10
CA ALA A 164 -13.76 -7.62 5.24
C ALA A 164 -14.60 -6.33 5.16
N ALA A 165 -14.87 -5.69 6.30
CA ALA A 165 -15.62 -4.42 6.33
C ALA A 165 -14.87 -3.28 5.61
N GLN A 166 -13.55 -3.21 5.76
CA GLN A 166 -12.70 -2.24 5.04
C GLN A 166 -12.69 -2.51 3.54
N SER A 167 -12.68 -3.77 3.11
CA SER A 167 -12.74 -4.16 1.69
C SER A 167 -14.07 -3.73 1.06
N GLN A 168 -15.20 -3.99 1.73
CA GLN A 168 -16.52 -3.54 1.27
C GLN A 168 -16.63 -2.01 1.19
N THR A 169 -16.00 -1.29 2.13
CA THR A 169 -15.90 0.18 2.06
C THR A 169 -15.05 0.63 0.88
N GLY A 170 -13.97 -0.08 0.59
CA GLY A 170 -13.11 0.14 -0.57
C GLY A 170 -13.85 -0.04 -1.89
N GLU A 171 -14.68 -1.08 -2.04
CA GLU A 171 -15.50 -1.29 -3.24
C GLU A 171 -16.45 -0.12 -3.50
N ALA A 172 -17.17 0.34 -2.47
CA ALA A 172 -18.09 1.49 -2.61
C ALA A 172 -17.36 2.78 -3.02
N LEU A 173 -16.13 2.99 -2.52
CA LEU A 173 -15.27 4.10 -2.94
C LEU A 173 -14.80 3.94 -4.39
N MET A 174 -14.50 2.73 -4.85
CA MET A 174 -14.13 2.46 -6.25
C MET A 174 -15.30 2.65 -7.21
N GLU A 175 -16.53 2.32 -6.80
CA GLU A 175 -17.75 2.61 -7.58
C GLU A 175 -17.92 4.13 -7.74
N THR A 176 -17.84 4.89 -6.65
CA THR A 176 -17.89 6.35 -6.69
C THR A 176 -16.79 6.93 -7.59
N LEU A 177 -15.55 6.42 -7.48
CA LEU A 177 -14.44 6.84 -8.33
C LEU A 177 -14.72 6.54 -9.81
N SER A 178 -15.40 5.43 -10.13
CA SER A 178 -15.80 5.09 -11.51
C SER A 178 -16.79 6.10 -12.10
N GLU A 179 -17.73 6.59 -11.30
CA GLU A 179 -18.67 7.64 -11.70
C GLU A 179 -17.94 8.96 -11.97
N GLU A 180 -17.03 9.36 -11.08
CA GLU A 180 -16.21 10.58 -11.23
C GLU A 180 -15.29 10.53 -12.46
N ILE A 181 -14.68 9.38 -12.76
CA ILE A 181 -13.89 9.16 -13.98
C ILE A 181 -14.75 9.34 -15.23
N THR A 182 -15.96 8.78 -15.23
CA THR A 182 -16.91 8.89 -16.34
C THR A 182 -17.35 10.34 -16.55
N LEU A 183 -17.62 11.06 -15.45
CA LEU A 183 -17.94 12.48 -15.48
C LEU A 183 -16.78 13.30 -16.03
N ALA A 184 -15.55 13.05 -15.57
CA ALA A 184 -14.34 13.73 -16.06
C ALA A 184 -14.11 13.49 -17.56
N TYR A 185 -14.33 12.27 -18.04
CA TYR A 185 -14.23 11.92 -19.45
C TYR A 185 -15.26 12.69 -20.30
N ASN A 186 -16.52 12.72 -19.86
CA ASN A 186 -17.59 13.47 -20.54
C ASN A 186 -17.31 14.97 -20.56
N ASN A 187 -16.80 15.53 -19.46
CA ASN A 187 -16.40 16.93 -19.40
C ASN A 187 -15.26 17.24 -20.37
N CYS A 188 -14.24 16.39 -20.48
CA CYS A 188 -13.17 16.55 -21.47
C CYS A 188 -13.71 16.53 -22.91
N HIS A 189 -14.68 15.65 -23.20
CA HIS A 189 -15.34 15.62 -24.50
C HIS A 189 -16.10 16.93 -24.80
N LEU A 190 -16.88 17.45 -23.84
CA LEU A 190 -17.61 18.71 -24.00
C LEU A 190 -16.66 19.90 -24.18
N ILE A 191 -15.58 19.97 -23.40
CA ILE A 191 -14.56 21.02 -23.54
C ILE A 191 -13.90 20.93 -24.93
N MET A 192 -13.63 19.72 -25.45
CA MET A 192 -13.09 19.54 -26.80
C MET A 192 -14.06 20.06 -27.87
N GLU A 193 -15.35 19.78 -27.74
CA GLU A 193 -16.38 20.28 -28.66
C GLU A 193 -16.44 21.82 -28.66
N GLU A 194 -16.48 22.44 -27.48
CA GLU A 194 -16.49 23.90 -27.34
C GLU A 194 -15.19 24.55 -27.83
N THR A 195 -14.05 23.89 -27.62
CA THR A 195 -12.74 24.36 -28.13
C THR A 195 -12.70 24.32 -29.66
N ASN A 196 -13.29 23.30 -30.28
CA ASN A 196 -13.42 23.23 -31.74
C ASN A 196 -14.35 24.32 -32.29
N LYS A 197 -15.46 24.63 -31.59
CA LYS A 197 -16.32 25.78 -31.93
C LYS A 197 -15.54 27.10 -31.83
N MET A 198 -14.75 27.27 -30.78
CA MET A 198 -13.90 28.45 -30.59
C MET A 198 -12.89 28.59 -31.72
N MET A 199 -12.26 27.49 -32.18
CA MET A 199 -11.36 27.50 -33.33
C MET A 199 -12.04 27.98 -34.61
N LYS A 200 -13.27 27.52 -34.85
CA LYS A 200 -14.07 27.94 -36.00
C LYS A 200 -14.37 29.45 -35.96
N VAL A 201 -14.86 29.94 -34.82
CA VAL A 201 -15.15 31.38 -34.64
C VAL A 201 -13.89 32.23 -34.76
N ASN A 202 -12.75 31.77 -34.21
CA ASN A 202 -11.47 32.46 -34.37
C ASN A 202 -11.03 32.55 -35.84
N LYS A 203 -11.26 31.49 -36.62
CA LYS A 203 -11.00 31.47 -38.07
C LYS A 203 -11.90 32.43 -38.84
N GLU A 204 -13.18 32.51 -38.49
CA GLU A 204 -14.11 33.50 -39.04
C GLU A 204 -13.68 34.94 -38.69
N GLY A 205 -13.20 35.16 -37.45
CA GLY A 205 -12.59 36.42 -37.03
C GLY A 205 -11.36 36.80 -37.86
N HIS A 206 -10.46 35.85 -38.12
CA HIS A 206 -9.30 36.06 -39.01
C HIS A 206 -9.70 36.47 -40.43
N VAL A 207 -10.71 35.83 -41.01
CA VAL A 207 -11.23 36.20 -42.35
C VAL A 207 -11.81 37.61 -42.33
N SER A 208 -12.53 37.97 -41.25
CA SER A 208 -13.12 39.29 -41.08
C SER A 208 -12.05 40.38 -40.98
N ILE A 209 -10.98 40.15 -40.22
CA ILE A 209 -9.83 41.07 -40.13
C ILE A 209 -9.07 41.19 -41.44
N ALA A 210 -8.87 40.09 -42.18
CA ALA A 210 -8.25 40.14 -43.49
C ALA A 210 -9.07 40.98 -44.47
N THR A 211 -10.41 40.85 -44.42
CA THR A 211 -11.33 41.67 -45.21
C THR A 211 -11.25 43.14 -44.80
N LEU A 212 -11.21 43.42 -43.49
CA LEU A 212 -11.07 44.79 -42.98
C LEU A 212 -9.76 45.43 -43.42
N GLN A 213 -8.66 44.67 -43.44
CA GLN A 213 -7.36 45.13 -43.95
C GLN A 213 -7.43 45.53 -45.43
N GLU A 214 -8.12 44.73 -46.27
CA GLU A 214 -8.33 45.07 -47.69
C GLU A 214 -9.18 46.33 -47.86
N ARG A 215 -10.23 46.49 -47.03
CA ARG A 215 -11.11 47.66 -47.07
C ARG A 215 -10.41 48.93 -46.60
N ALA A 216 -9.62 48.87 -45.53
CA ALA A 216 -8.80 49.97 -45.05
C ALA A 216 -7.78 50.40 -46.12
N GLN A 217 -7.11 49.45 -46.78
CA GLN A 217 -6.21 49.77 -47.90
C GLN A 217 -6.94 50.45 -49.07
N SER A 218 -8.14 49.99 -49.41
CA SER A 218 -8.95 50.60 -50.46
C SER A 218 -9.37 52.03 -50.10
N ALA A 219 -9.76 52.27 -48.84
CA ALA A 219 -10.10 53.60 -48.33
C ALA A 219 -8.89 54.54 -48.35
N ASN A 220 -7.71 54.04 -48.00
CA ASN A 220 -6.47 54.80 -48.07
C ASN A 220 -6.13 55.20 -49.52
N ASN A 221 -6.28 54.29 -50.47
CA ASN A 221 -6.06 54.59 -51.89
C ASN A 221 -7.04 55.65 -52.41
N ALA A 222 -8.34 55.56 -52.08
CA ALA A 222 -9.33 56.56 -52.45
C ALA A 222 -9.03 57.93 -51.83
N THR A 223 -8.50 57.95 -50.60
CA THR A 223 -8.08 59.19 -49.93
C THR A 223 -6.90 59.84 -50.68
N HIS A 224 -5.92 59.04 -51.12
CA HIS A 224 -4.84 59.55 -51.97
C HIS A 224 -5.35 60.11 -53.31
N GLU A 225 -6.24 59.41 -54.00
CA GLU A 225 -6.82 59.89 -55.27
C GLU A 225 -7.53 61.24 -55.11
N ILE A 226 -8.32 61.42 -54.04
CA ILE A 226 -8.98 62.70 -53.75
C ILE A 226 -7.95 63.80 -53.47
N SER A 227 -6.88 63.49 -52.73
CA SER A 227 -5.79 64.46 -52.44
C SER A 227 -5.11 64.93 -53.72
N ASP A 228 -4.88 64.03 -54.68
CA ASP A 228 -4.31 64.36 -55.98
C ASP A 228 -5.27 65.21 -56.84
N MET A 229 -6.57 64.88 -56.83
CA MET A 229 -7.60 65.68 -57.52
C MET A 229 -7.71 67.11 -56.96
N ILE A 230 -7.63 67.26 -55.65
CA ILE A 230 -7.65 68.56 -54.97
C ILE A 230 -6.41 69.38 -55.33
N SER A 231 -5.23 68.74 -55.36
CA SER A 231 -3.98 69.38 -55.77
C SER A 231 -4.05 69.88 -57.21
N LEU A 232 -4.60 69.08 -58.12
CA LEU A 232 -4.81 69.47 -59.51
C LEU A 232 -5.83 70.61 -59.64
N LEU A 233 -6.91 70.59 -58.84
CA LEU A 233 -7.89 71.69 -58.81
C LEU A 233 -7.23 73.01 -58.38
N MET A 234 -6.39 73.00 -57.34
CA MET A 234 -5.66 74.19 -56.91
C MET A 234 -4.76 74.75 -58.02
N GLU A 235 -4.08 73.88 -58.78
CA GLU A 235 -3.27 74.30 -59.94
C GLU A 235 -4.14 74.96 -61.02
N LYS A 236 -5.30 74.37 -61.34
CA LYS A 236 -6.24 74.96 -62.32
C LYS A 236 -6.84 76.28 -61.85
N MET A 237 -7.11 76.44 -60.56
CA MET A 237 -7.59 77.71 -60.00
C MET A 237 -6.53 78.80 -60.13
N LYS A 238 -5.26 78.47 -59.95
CA LYS A 238 -4.14 79.39 -60.15
C LYS A 238 -4.01 79.82 -61.62
N ASP A 239 -4.18 78.90 -62.56
CA ASP A 239 -4.21 79.23 -63.99
C ASP A 239 -5.37 80.20 -64.31
N ILE A 240 -6.56 79.96 -63.78
CA ILE A 240 -7.73 80.85 -63.96
C ILE A 240 -7.46 82.23 -63.37
N ALA A 241 -6.86 82.31 -62.18
CA ALA A 241 -6.50 83.60 -61.55
C ALA A 241 -5.59 84.44 -62.47
N LEU A 242 -4.58 83.80 -63.10
CA LEU A 242 -3.67 84.46 -64.04
C LEU A 242 -4.39 84.95 -65.30
N PHE A 243 -5.33 84.16 -65.83
CA PHE A 243 -6.16 84.59 -66.97
C PHE A 243 -7.05 85.78 -66.61
N VAL A 244 -7.67 85.77 -65.43
CA VAL A 244 -8.51 86.87 -64.95
C VAL A 244 -7.70 88.16 -64.80
N GLU A 245 -6.49 88.09 -64.23
CA GLU A 245 -5.57 89.24 -64.12
C GLU A 245 -5.19 89.79 -65.50
N THR A 246 -4.96 88.91 -66.48
CA THR A 246 -4.68 89.31 -67.87
C THR A 246 -5.86 90.05 -68.49
N ILE A 247 -7.09 89.54 -68.32
CA ILE A 247 -8.31 90.18 -68.84
C ILE A 247 -8.56 91.52 -68.13
N GLU A 248 -8.34 91.60 -66.83
CA GLU A 248 -8.44 92.85 -66.04
C GLU A 248 -7.49 93.91 -66.61
N SER A 249 -6.25 93.52 -66.94
CA SER A 249 -5.26 94.39 -67.59
C SER A 249 -5.71 94.85 -68.98
N ILE A 250 -6.26 93.96 -69.81
CA ILE A 250 -6.81 94.29 -71.13
C ILE A 250 -7.99 95.25 -71.01
N ALA A 251 -8.92 95.00 -70.08
CA ALA A 251 -10.07 95.86 -69.83
C ALA A 251 -9.64 97.27 -69.40
N SER A 252 -8.66 97.37 -68.49
CA SER A 252 -8.08 98.65 -68.05
C SER A 252 -7.41 99.41 -69.20
N GLN A 253 -6.61 98.73 -70.04
CA GLN A 253 -6.02 99.33 -71.24
C GLN A 253 -7.09 99.78 -72.25
N THR A 254 -8.12 98.97 -72.46
CA THR A 254 -9.23 99.28 -73.37
C THR A 254 -10.03 100.49 -72.86
N ASN A 255 -10.25 100.59 -71.55
CA ASN A 255 -10.89 101.73 -70.91
C ASN A 255 -10.08 103.02 -71.12
N LEU A 256 -8.76 102.96 -70.93
CA LEU A 256 -7.85 104.08 -71.20
C LEU A 256 -7.83 104.48 -72.68
N LEU A 257 -7.81 103.52 -73.60
CA LEU A 257 -7.88 103.76 -75.05
C LEU A 257 -9.21 104.41 -75.43
N ALA A 258 -10.33 103.90 -74.91
CA ALA A 258 -11.67 104.43 -75.14
C ALA A 258 -11.83 105.84 -74.57
N LEU A 259 -11.27 106.12 -73.39
CA LEU A 259 -11.25 107.44 -72.79
C LEU A 259 -10.46 108.43 -73.66
N ASN A 260 -9.27 108.05 -74.12
CA ASN A 260 -8.47 108.88 -75.02
C ASN A 260 -9.21 109.15 -76.36
N ALA A 261 -9.89 108.14 -76.91
CA ALA A 261 -10.70 108.28 -78.11
C ALA A 261 -11.93 109.19 -77.90
N ALA A 262 -12.60 109.10 -76.75
CA ALA A 262 -13.72 109.97 -76.38
C ALA A 262 -13.28 111.43 -76.22
N ILE A 263 -12.10 111.68 -75.63
CA ILE A 263 -11.50 113.01 -75.52
C ILE A 263 -11.22 113.59 -76.92
N GLU A 264 -10.59 112.82 -77.82
CA GLU A 264 -10.24 113.31 -79.15
C GLU A 264 -11.49 113.50 -80.03
N ALA A 265 -12.51 112.66 -79.87
CA ALA A 265 -13.82 112.84 -80.52
C ALA A 265 -14.54 114.11 -80.04
N ALA A 266 -14.48 114.43 -78.74
CA ALA A 266 -15.00 115.69 -78.21
C ALA A 266 -14.22 116.90 -78.75
N ARG A 267 -12.91 116.76 -78.94
CA ARG A 267 -12.03 117.79 -79.50
C ARG A 267 -12.31 118.10 -80.98
N ALA A 268 -12.75 117.11 -81.75
CA ALA A 268 -13.15 117.26 -83.15
C ALA A 268 -14.55 117.90 -83.35
N GLY A 269 -15.28 118.21 -82.28
CA GLY A 269 -16.57 118.90 -82.33
C GLY A 269 -17.66 118.11 -83.07
N GLU A 270 -18.44 118.77 -83.95
CA GLU A 270 -19.53 118.14 -84.71
C GLU A 270 -19.05 116.97 -85.61
N ALA A 271 -17.83 117.03 -86.15
CA ALA A 271 -17.27 115.98 -87.00
C ALA A 271 -16.92 114.69 -86.23
N GLY A 272 -16.67 114.79 -84.92
CA GLY A 272 -16.30 113.67 -84.05
C GLY A 272 -17.47 112.98 -83.34
N ARG A 273 -18.70 113.50 -83.48
CA ARG A 273 -19.86 113.07 -82.67
C ARG A 273 -20.17 111.57 -82.78
N GLY A 274 -20.08 111.00 -83.98
CA GLY A 274 -20.29 109.56 -84.21
C GLY A 274 -19.21 108.69 -83.56
N PHE A 275 -17.94 109.12 -83.64
CA PHE A 275 -16.82 108.44 -82.99
C PHE A 275 -16.90 108.54 -81.46
N GLY A 276 -17.38 109.66 -80.93
CA GLY A 276 -17.55 109.85 -79.48
C GLY A 276 -18.57 108.89 -78.87
N VAL A 277 -19.68 108.60 -79.58
CA VAL A 277 -20.67 107.61 -79.14
C VAL A 277 -20.07 106.20 -79.10
N VAL A 278 -19.29 105.82 -80.13
CA VAL A 278 -18.60 104.51 -80.16
C VAL A 278 -17.56 104.41 -79.05
N ALA A 279 -16.77 105.46 -78.82
CA ALA A 279 -15.77 105.48 -77.76
C ALA A 279 -16.39 105.34 -76.36
N GLU A 280 -17.51 106.02 -76.10
CA GLU A 280 -18.24 105.88 -74.82
C GLU A 280 -18.85 104.48 -74.65
N GLU A 281 -19.33 103.85 -75.73
CA GLU A 281 -19.85 102.47 -75.66
C GLU A 281 -18.72 101.46 -75.41
N ILE A 282 -17.55 101.62 -76.04
CA ILE A 282 -16.36 100.81 -75.75
C ILE A 282 -15.91 101.01 -74.30
N ARG A 283 -15.96 102.25 -73.78
CA ARG A 283 -15.63 102.57 -72.39
C ARG A 283 -16.55 101.82 -71.41
N LYS A 284 -17.85 101.84 -71.66
CA LYS A 284 -18.83 101.06 -70.86
C LYS A 284 -18.59 99.55 -70.93
N LEU A 285 -18.28 99.01 -72.11
CA LEU A 285 -17.95 97.59 -72.26
C LEU A 285 -16.68 97.22 -71.48
N ALA A 286 -15.67 98.10 -71.48
CA ALA A 286 -14.45 97.91 -70.70
C ALA A 286 -14.71 97.95 -69.19
N ASP A 287 -15.52 98.91 -68.71
CA ASP A 287 -15.95 98.98 -67.30
C ASP A 287 -16.78 97.73 -66.90
N GLN A 288 -17.68 97.26 -67.76
CA GLN A 288 -18.43 96.00 -67.56
C GLN A 288 -17.50 94.77 -67.53
N SER A 289 -16.50 94.72 -68.40
CA SER A 289 -15.50 93.65 -68.42
C SER A 289 -14.68 93.66 -67.12
N HIS A 290 -14.29 94.85 -66.63
CA HIS A 290 -13.56 95.00 -65.37
C HIS A 290 -14.38 94.50 -64.17
N ASN A 291 -15.66 94.89 -64.09
CA ASN A 291 -16.56 94.42 -63.05
C ASN A 291 -16.75 92.91 -63.10
N SER A 292 -16.92 92.34 -64.30
CA SER A 292 -17.04 90.89 -64.50
C SER A 292 -15.77 90.14 -64.06
N THR A 293 -14.59 90.67 -64.39
CA THR A 293 -13.32 90.07 -63.92
C THR A 293 -13.17 90.13 -62.40
N ASN A 294 -13.63 91.20 -61.74
CA ASN A 294 -13.63 91.28 -60.27
C ASN A 294 -14.57 90.25 -59.63
N GLU A 295 -15.75 90.01 -60.21
CA GLU A 295 -16.64 88.95 -59.75
C GLU A 295 -16.00 87.56 -59.89
N ILE A 296 -15.36 87.28 -61.04
CA ILE A 296 -14.64 86.01 -61.24
C ILE A 296 -13.48 85.87 -60.25
N LYS A 297 -12.72 86.95 -59.99
CA LYS A 297 -11.63 86.95 -59.01
C LYS A 297 -12.10 86.60 -57.61
N ASN A 298 -13.23 87.15 -57.18
CA ASN A 298 -13.84 86.83 -55.89
C ASN A 298 -14.31 85.36 -55.84
N LEU A 299 -14.88 84.84 -56.94
CA LEU A 299 -15.27 83.44 -57.04
C LEU A 299 -14.06 82.49 -56.95
N VAL A 300 -12.97 82.83 -57.64
CA VAL A 300 -11.71 82.09 -57.60
C VAL A 300 -11.14 82.04 -56.17
N ALA A 301 -11.09 83.18 -55.49
CA ALA A 301 -10.65 83.25 -54.10
C ALA A 301 -11.54 82.43 -53.15
N SER A 302 -12.87 82.43 -53.36
CA SER A 302 -13.79 81.60 -52.58
C SER A 302 -13.50 80.11 -52.76
N ILE A 303 -13.33 79.66 -54.01
CA ILE A 303 -13.00 78.27 -54.32
C ILE A 303 -11.64 77.90 -53.72
N GLU A 304 -10.64 78.78 -53.74
CA GLU A 304 -9.33 78.53 -53.14
C GLU A 304 -9.44 78.25 -51.62
N VAL A 305 -10.23 79.05 -50.90
CA VAL A 305 -10.50 78.85 -49.46
C VAL A 305 -11.22 77.52 -49.20
N GLU A 306 -12.25 77.20 -49.98
CA GLU A 306 -12.97 75.92 -49.88
C GLU A 306 -12.03 74.74 -50.14
N THR A 307 -11.16 74.85 -51.16
CA THR A 307 -10.21 73.79 -51.55
C THR A 307 -9.14 73.59 -50.48
N SER A 308 -8.66 74.67 -49.85
CA SER A 308 -7.74 74.60 -48.70
C SER A 308 -8.37 73.88 -47.51
N THR A 309 -9.65 74.14 -47.24
CA THR A 309 -10.40 73.48 -46.16
C THR A 309 -10.54 71.98 -46.43
N VAL A 310 -10.81 71.58 -47.67
CA VAL A 310 -10.82 70.17 -48.07
C VAL A 310 -9.45 69.54 -47.90
N ASN A 311 -8.36 70.22 -48.27
CA ASN A 311 -7.01 69.71 -48.11
C ASN A 311 -6.65 69.45 -46.63
N GLU A 312 -7.03 70.33 -45.71
CA GLU A 312 -6.86 70.10 -44.27
C GLU A 312 -7.65 68.87 -43.78
N ALA A 313 -8.88 68.69 -44.26
CA ALA A 313 -9.67 67.49 -43.97
C ALA A 313 -9.01 66.21 -44.51
N MET A 314 -8.37 66.27 -45.67
CA MET A 314 -7.62 65.14 -46.26
C MET A 314 -6.37 64.77 -45.45
N ILE A 315 -5.62 65.76 -44.94
CA ILE A 315 -4.48 65.52 -44.04
C ILE A 315 -4.94 64.78 -42.79
N LYS A 316 -6.06 65.22 -42.20
CA LYS A 316 -6.65 64.55 -41.03
C LYS A 316 -7.11 63.13 -41.37
N MET A 317 -7.72 62.92 -42.54
CA MET A 317 -8.16 61.60 -43.00
C MET A 317 -6.97 60.63 -43.16
N ASN A 318 -5.85 61.09 -43.71
CA ASN A 318 -4.63 60.28 -43.82
C ASN A 318 -4.09 59.84 -42.45
N SER A 319 -4.11 60.72 -41.45
CA SER A 319 -3.71 60.36 -40.08
C SER A 319 -4.61 59.25 -39.51
N VAL A 320 -5.93 59.39 -39.66
CA VAL A 320 -6.91 58.41 -39.19
C VAL A 320 -6.75 57.06 -39.91
N SER A 321 -6.45 57.08 -41.21
CA SER A 321 -6.21 55.88 -42.03
C SER A 321 -4.99 55.09 -41.54
N GLU A 322 -3.90 55.76 -41.16
CA GLU A 322 -2.72 55.08 -40.62
C GLU A 322 -3.00 54.49 -39.22
N GLU A 323 -3.72 55.21 -38.36
CA GLU A 323 -4.17 54.68 -37.07
C GLU A 323 -5.08 53.46 -37.23
N GLU A 324 -6.00 53.48 -38.20
CA GLU A 324 -6.88 52.34 -38.52
C GLU A 324 -6.06 51.11 -38.95
N LYS A 325 -5.05 51.31 -39.80
CA LYS A 325 -4.16 50.25 -40.27
C LYS A 325 -3.37 49.61 -39.13
N GLU A 326 -2.85 50.41 -38.19
CA GLU A 326 -2.20 49.90 -36.98
C GLU A 326 -3.18 49.09 -36.11
N ALA A 327 -4.40 49.60 -35.91
CA ALA A 327 -5.43 48.91 -35.14
C ALA A 327 -5.82 47.55 -35.77
N VAL A 328 -5.96 47.48 -37.09
CA VAL A 328 -6.23 46.24 -37.83
C VAL A 328 -5.07 45.25 -37.69
N ALA A 329 -3.82 45.72 -37.78
CA ALA A 329 -2.65 44.87 -37.60
C ALA A 329 -2.56 44.30 -36.17
N SER A 330 -2.85 45.12 -35.16
CA SER A 330 -2.93 44.70 -33.76
C SER A 330 -4.03 43.67 -33.53
N ALA A 331 -5.23 43.89 -34.09
CA ALA A 331 -6.33 42.94 -34.02
C ALA A 331 -5.95 41.58 -34.65
N LYS A 332 -5.26 41.59 -35.79
CA LYS A 332 -4.74 40.36 -36.44
C LYS A 332 -3.80 39.58 -35.53
N GLU A 333 -2.91 40.27 -34.81
CA GLU A 333 -2.00 39.64 -33.85
C GLU A 333 -2.77 39.00 -32.68
N VAL A 334 -3.82 39.67 -32.18
CA VAL A 334 -4.68 39.12 -31.11
C VAL A 334 -5.35 37.82 -31.55
N PHE A 335 -5.95 37.78 -32.75
CA PHE A 335 -6.57 36.54 -33.27
C PHE A 335 -5.54 35.40 -33.45
N ASN A 336 -4.30 35.71 -33.85
CA ASN A 336 -3.21 34.73 -33.90
C ASN A 336 -2.88 34.18 -32.50
N LYS A 337 -2.79 35.04 -31.49
CA LYS A 337 -2.55 34.62 -30.10
C LYS A 337 -3.69 33.75 -29.56
N ILE A 338 -4.93 34.07 -29.91
CA ILE A 338 -6.09 33.24 -29.57
C ILE A 338 -5.97 31.87 -30.26
N ALA A 339 -5.59 31.80 -31.53
CA ALA A 339 -5.39 30.53 -32.24
C ALA A 339 -4.38 29.61 -31.52
N VAL A 340 -3.21 30.15 -31.17
CA VAL A 340 -2.16 29.42 -30.42
C VAL A 340 -2.68 28.95 -29.05
N SER A 341 -3.47 29.79 -28.38
CA SER A 341 -4.04 29.46 -27.06
C SER A 341 -5.07 28.32 -27.18
N ILE A 342 -5.88 28.30 -28.24
CA ILE A 342 -6.84 27.23 -28.53
C ILE A 342 -6.11 25.92 -28.79
N GLU A 343 -5.03 25.93 -29.58
CA GLU A 343 -4.21 24.73 -29.82
C GLU A 343 -3.61 24.17 -28.53
N ALA A 344 -3.10 25.04 -27.65
CA ALA A 344 -2.60 24.64 -26.34
C ALA A 344 -3.70 24.02 -25.46
N ILE A 345 -4.93 24.53 -25.52
CA ILE A 345 -6.08 23.93 -24.81
C ILE A 345 -6.36 22.52 -25.34
N ILE A 346 -6.36 22.32 -26.66
CA ILE A 346 -6.57 20.99 -27.27
C ILE A 346 -5.51 20.00 -26.77
N GLU A 347 -4.24 20.38 -26.76
CA GLU A 347 -3.15 19.54 -26.24
C GLU A 347 -3.39 19.16 -24.77
N LYS A 348 -3.78 20.11 -23.92
CA LYS A 348 -4.07 19.85 -22.50
C LYS A 348 -5.27 18.92 -22.30
N ILE A 349 -6.31 19.01 -23.14
CA ILE A 349 -7.45 18.08 -23.08
C ILE A 349 -6.99 16.66 -23.44
N LEU A 350 -6.14 16.50 -24.47
CA LEU A 350 -5.61 15.19 -24.85
C LEU A 350 -4.79 14.55 -23.72
N LEU A 351 -3.90 15.32 -23.09
CA LEU A 351 -3.12 14.86 -21.93
C LEU A 351 -4.03 14.50 -20.74
N THR A 352 -5.10 15.27 -20.51
CA THR A 352 -6.05 15.00 -19.43
C THR A 352 -6.83 13.71 -19.70
N ASN A 353 -7.25 13.46 -20.94
CA ASN A 353 -7.89 12.21 -21.33
C ASN A 353 -6.97 11.00 -21.14
N GLU A 354 -5.68 11.11 -21.48
CA GLU A 354 -4.70 10.06 -21.22
C GLU A 354 -4.56 9.78 -19.72
N ALA A 355 -4.48 10.82 -18.89
CA ALA A 355 -4.44 10.69 -17.44
C ALA A 355 -5.70 10.01 -16.88
N ILE A 356 -6.89 10.40 -17.35
CA ILE A 356 -8.17 9.76 -16.97
C ILE A 356 -8.17 8.28 -17.34
N SER A 357 -7.69 7.94 -18.55
CA SER A 357 -7.59 6.54 -18.99
C SER A 357 -6.68 5.72 -18.07
N LYS A 358 -5.54 6.29 -17.68
CA LYS A 358 -4.62 5.65 -16.73
C LYS A 358 -5.25 5.46 -15.35
N VAL A 359 -5.90 6.50 -14.81
CA VAL A 359 -6.60 6.40 -13.52
C VAL A 359 -7.69 5.33 -13.56
N ASN A 360 -8.38 5.18 -14.68
CA ASN A 360 -9.36 4.10 -14.85
C ASN A 360 -8.71 2.71 -14.83
N GLN A 361 -7.56 2.53 -15.49
CA GLN A 361 -6.80 1.27 -15.42
C GLN A 361 -6.32 0.96 -13.99
N ASP A 362 -5.79 1.96 -13.29
CA ASP A 362 -5.33 1.83 -11.91
C ASP A 362 -6.51 1.48 -10.97
N LYS A 363 -7.68 2.12 -11.15
CA LYS A 363 -8.92 1.77 -10.45
C LYS A 363 -9.29 0.30 -10.67
N GLU A 364 -9.30 -0.18 -11.91
CA GLU A 364 -9.59 -1.59 -12.23
C GLU A 364 -8.60 -2.55 -11.55
N GLN A 365 -7.32 -2.17 -11.45
CA GLN A 365 -6.34 -2.98 -10.74
C GLN A 365 -6.59 -3.01 -9.24
N VAL A 366 -6.92 -1.87 -8.62
CA VAL A 366 -7.27 -1.79 -7.20
C VAL A 366 -8.53 -2.60 -6.91
N ASN A 367 -9.55 -2.53 -7.77
CA ASN A 367 -10.79 -3.29 -7.59
C ASN A 367 -10.54 -4.80 -7.54
N ARG A 368 -9.70 -5.33 -8.44
CA ARG A 368 -9.29 -6.75 -8.41
C ARG A 368 -8.60 -7.15 -7.10
N VAL A 369 -7.74 -6.27 -6.56
CA VAL A 369 -7.05 -6.55 -5.28
C VAL A 369 -8.04 -6.55 -4.12
N ILE A 370 -9.07 -5.69 -4.15
CA ILE A 370 -10.12 -5.68 -3.13
C ILE A 370 -10.95 -6.97 -3.19
N GLU A 371 -11.32 -7.42 -4.40
CA GLU A 371 -12.05 -8.68 -4.62
C GLU A 371 -11.26 -9.92 -4.17
N GLU A 372 -9.92 -9.90 -4.21
CA GLU A 372 -9.08 -11.00 -3.68
C GLU A 372 -9.03 -11.04 -2.14
N VAL A 373 -9.32 -9.92 -1.48
CA VAL A 373 -9.23 -9.76 -0.03
C VAL A 373 -10.60 -9.90 0.67
N ALA A 374 -11.67 -9.53 -0.01
CA ALA A 374 -13.06 -9.76 0.41
C ALA A 374 -13.42 -11.24 0.38
#